data_AF-A0A935XYJ5-F1
#
_entry.id   AF-A0A935XYJ5-F1
#
_cell.length_a   1.000
_cell.length_b   1.000
_cell.length_c   1.000
_cell.angle_alpha   90.00
_cell.angle_beta   90.00
_cell.angle_gamma   90.00
#
_symmetry.space_group_name_H-M   'P 1'
#
loop_
_entity.id
_entity.type
_entity.pdbx_description
1 polymer ?
#
loop_
_entity_poly.entity_id
_entity_poly.type
_entity_poly.pdbx_seq_one_letter_code
_entity_poly.pdbx_strand_id
1 'polypeptide(L)'
;MSSISASGNNGTDNDALSTNRAATVKAHLESLGVKAATVKASGQGKRQPVTTSCSDKLPREQLILCLQPDRRVTIEVTGQIR
;
A
#
# COMPACT_ATOMS: atom_id res chain seq x y z
N MET A 1 22.00 9.07 9.77
CA MET A 1 20.98 8.90 10.82
C MET A 1 19.69 9.46 10.27
N SER A 2 18.78 8.61 9.80
CA SER A 2 17.52 9.06 9.19
C SER A 2 16.57 9.54 10.28
N SER A 3 16.37 10.85 10.36
CA SER A 3 15.41 11.50 11.24
C SER A 3 13.99 11.28 10.70
N ILE A 4 13.18 10.51 11.42
CA ILE A 4 11.76 10.33 11.16
C ILE A 4 11.04 11.50 11.85
N SER A 5 10.75 12.58 11.10
CA SER A 5 9.78 13.59 11.53
C SER A 5 8.39 13.11 11.15
N ALA A 6 7.66 12.55 12.12
CA ALA A 6 6.22 12.34 12.02
C ALA A 6 5.51 13.66 12.34
N SER A 7 5.14 14.42 11.30
CA SER A 7 4.22 15.55 11.42
C SER A 7 2.97 15.23 10.61
N GLY A 8 1.88 14.94 11.33
CA GLY A 8 0.61 14.52 10.76
C GLY A 8 0.07 15.54 9.76
N ASN A 9 -0.10 15.09 8.51
CA ASN A 9 -0.89 15.74 7.48
C ASN A 9 -1.46 14.62 6.59
N ASN A 10 -2.79 14.51 6.55
CA ASN A 10 -3.55 13.31 6.18
C ASN A 10 -3.41 12.82 4.70
N GLY A 11 -2.62 13.53 3.88
CA GLY A 11 -2.21 13.11 2.53
C GLY A 11 -0.84 12.43 2.52
N THR A 12 0.13 12.97 3.27
CA THR A 12 1.52 12.48 3.33
C THR A 12 1.65 11.19 4.14
N ASP A 13 0.79 10.99 5.14
CA ASP A 13 0.88 9.83 6.05
C ASP A 13 0.47 8.52 5.36
N ASN A 14 -0.60 8.54 4.55
CA ASN A 14 -1.04 7.37 3.79
C ASN A 14 -0.09 7.02 2.66
N ASP A 15 0.52 8.02 2.03
CA ASP A 15 1.54 7.82 1.00
C ASP A 15 2.82 7.20 1.60
N ALA A 16 3.29 7.71 2.74
CA ALA A 16 4.44 7.14 3.45
C ALA A 16 4.15 5.71 3.95
N LEU A 17 2.98 5.48 4.57
CA LEU A 17 2.59 4.17 5.07
C LEU A 17 2.47 3.13 3.95
N SER A 18 1.82 3.49 2.84
CA SER A 18 1.69 2.58 1.69
C SER A 18 3.05 2.30 1.03
N THR A 19 3.94 3.30 0.96
CA THR A 19 5.31 3.11 0.46
C THR A 19 6.11 2.15 1.34
N ASN A 20 6.06 2.32 2.66
CA ASN A 20 6.75 1.43 3.61
C ASN A 20 6.23 -0.01 3.54
N ARG A 21 4.90 -0.19 3.41
CA ARG A 21 4.29 -1.52 3.22
C ARG A 21 4.75 -2.17 1.92
N ALA A 22 4.74 -1.43 0.81
CA ALA A 22 5.22 -1.93 -0.48
C ALA A 22 6.70 -2.31 -0.44
N ALA A 23 7.54 -1.51 0.24
CA ALA A 23 8.96 -1.80 0.44
C ALA A 23 9.19 -3.07 1.28
N THR A 24 8.36 -3.30 2.30
CA THR A 24 8.43 -4.53 3.12
C THR A 24 8.13 -5.77 2.28
N VAL A 25 7.10 -5.70 1.43
CA VAL A 25 6.76 -6.81 0.52
C VAL A 25 7.88 -7.04 -0.50
N LYS A 26 8.46 -5.98 -1.06
CA LYS A 26 9.63 -6.09 -1.94
C LYS A 26 10.79 -6.81 -1.25
N ALA A 27 11.17 -6.39 -0.04
CA ALA A 27 12.24 -7.03 0.73
C ALA A 27 11.93 -8.52 1.00
N HIS A 28 10.66 -8.85 1.26
CA HIS A 28 10.26 -10.24 1.41
C HIS A 28 10.41 -11.04 0.11
N LEU A 29 9.99 -10.51 -1.04
CA LEU A 29 10.18 -11.16 -2.35
C LEU A 29 11.67 -11.35 -2.69
N GLU A 30 12.51 -10.37 -2.35
CA GLU A 30 13.96 -10.48 -2.49
C GLU A 30 14.53 -11.61 -1.63
N SER A 31 14.06 -11.76 -0.39
CA SER A 31 14.46 -12.86 0.49
C SER A 31 14.06 -14.24 -0.05
N LEU A 32 13.02 -14.29 -0.89
CA LEU A 32 12.57 -15.51 -1.57
C LEU A 32 13.30 -15.76 -2.90
N GLY A 33 14.27 -14.92 -3.27
CA GLY A 33 15.11 -15.08 -4.45
C GLY A 33 14.69 -14.28 -5.69
N VAL A 34 13.67 -13.43 -5.59
CA VAL A 34 13.34 -12.49 -6.68
C VAL A 34 14.41 -11.41 -6.77
N LYS A 35 14.95 -11.15 -7.97
CA LYS A 35 16.02 -10.15 -8.14
C LYS A 35 15.50 -8.74 -7.81
N ALA A 36 16.20 -8.03 -6.93
CA ALA A 36 15.85 -6.66 -6.55
C ALA A 36 15.63 -5.70 -7.73
N ALA A 37 16.41 -5.87 -8.80
CA ALA A 37 16.34 -5.06 -10.01
C ALA A 37 15.05 -5.29 -10.82
N THR A 38 14.36 -6.42 -10.64
CA THR A 38 13.11 -6.74 -11.35
C THR A 38 11.88 -6.32 -10.56
N VAL A 39 12.02 -5.84 -9.32
CA VAL A 39 10.90 -5.48 -8.44
C VAL A 39 10.90 -3.99 -8.14
N LYS A 40 9.82 -3.31 -8.53
CA LYS A 40 9.53 -1.92 -8.18
C LYS A 40 8.44 -1.89 -7.11
N ALA A 41 8.64 -1.07 -6.08
CA ALA A 41 7.67 -0.85 -5.01
C ALA A 41 7.28 0.64 -4.99
N SER A 42 5.99 0.92 -4.90
CA SER A 42 5.45 2.28 -4.85
C SER A 42 4.20 2.35 -3.98
N GLY A 43 4.07 3.38 -3.15
CA GLY A 43 2.86 3.66 -2.39
C GLY A 43 1.81 4.42 -3.20
N GLN A 44 0.57 3.96 -3.17
CA GLN A 44 -0.58 4.62 -3.80
C GLN A 44 -1.46 5.41 -2.81
N GLY A 45 -1.14 5.33 -1.51
CA GLY A 45 -1.94 5.96 -0.45
C GLY A 45 -3.42 5.58 -0.56
N LYS A 46 -4.29 6.59 -0.57
CA LYS A 46 -5.75 6.45 -0.72
C LYS A 46 -6.27 6.71 -2.14
N ARG A 47 -5.38 6.80 -3.13
CA ARG A 47 -5.69 7.29 -4.49
C ARG A 47 -6.39 6.26 -5.38
N GLN A 48 -6.37 4.98 -5.00
CA GLN A 48 -6.97 3.88 -5.79
C GLN A 48 -7.89 3.00 -4.91
N PRO A 49 -9.03 3.55 -4.45
CA PRO A 49 -10.03 2.74 -3.74
C PRO A 49 -10.64 1.69 -4.69
N VAL A 50 -10.89 0.51 -4.16
CA VAL A 50 -11.67 -0.57 -4.80
C VAL A 50 -13.08 -0.66 -4.25
N THR A 51 -13.32 -0.13 -3.04
CA THR A 51 -14.65 -0.04 -2.47
C THR A 51 -15.47 1.03 -3.19
N THR A 52 -16.76 0.74 -3.44
CA THR A 52 -17.66 1.63 -4.20
C THR A 52 -18.93 2.03 -3.43
N SER A 53 -19.23 1.36 -2.32
CA SER A 53 -20.54 1.46 -1.63
C SER A 53 -20.47 1.72 -0.13
N CYS A 54 -19.30 2.08 0.41
CA CYS A 54 -19.17 2.42 1.82
C CYS A 54 -19.71 3.84 2.09
N SER A 55 -20.71 3.93 2.97
CA SER A 55 -21.27 5.22 3.39
C SER A 55 -20.44 5.84 4.51
N ASP A 56 -20.05 7.10 4.35
CA ASP A 56 -19.33 7.87 5.38
C ASP A 56 -20.16 8.12 6.65
N LYS A 57 -21.46 7.79 6.62
CA LYS A 57 -22.36 7.90 7.78
C LYS A 57 -22.34 6.66 8.68
N LEU A 58 -21.62 5.61 8.28
CA LEU A 58 -21.48 4.41 9.10
C LEU A 58 -20.70 4.73 10.40
N PRO A 59 -21.04 4.08 11.53
CA PRO A 59 -20.20 4.11 12.71
C PRO A 59 -18.76 3.71 12.38
N ARG A 60 -17.79 4.30 13.07
CA ARG A 60 -16.35 4.16 12.75
C ARG A 60 -15.92 2.71 12.55
N GLU A 61 -16.34 1.80 13.42
CA GLU A 61 -15.98 0.38 13.34
C GLU A 61 -16.52 -0.28 12.06
N GLN A 62 -17.79 -0.02 11.75
CA GLN A 62 -18.43 -0.53 10.54
C GLN A 62 -17.81 0.07 9.28
N LEU A 63 -17.41 1.34 9.32
CA LEU A 63 -16.72 2.00 8.22
C LEU A 63 -15.32 1.40 7.99
N ILE A 64 -14.56 1.10 9.06
CA ILE A 64 -13.24 0.45 8.97
C ILE A 64 -13.36 -0.94 8.33
N LEU A 65 -14.39 -1.70 8.71
CA LEU A 65 -14.68 -3.01 8.13
C LEU A 65 -15.08 -2.87 6.67
N CYS A 66 -15.95 -1.93 6.34
CA CYS A 66 -16.37 -1.68 4.96
C CYS A 66 -15.19 -1.32 4.06
N LEU A 67 -14.31 -0.41 4.50
CA LEU A 67 -13.11 0.03 3.77
C LEU A 67 -11.93 -0.94 3.87
N GLN A 68 -12.09 -2.12 4.47
CA GLN A 68 -11.02 -3.10 4.59
C GLN A 68 -10.38 -3.50 3.26
N PRO A 69 -11.13 -3.70 2.16
CA PRO A 69 -10.56 -4.09 0.87
C PRO A 69 -9.57 -3.07 0.29
N ASP A 70 -9.67 -1.79 0.65
CA ASP A 70 -8.75 -0.75 0.17
C ASP A 70 -7.35 -0.87 0.79
N ARG A 71 -7.24 -1.48 1.98
CA ARG A 71 -5.98 -1.64 2.71
C ARG A 71 -5.21 -2.88 2.22
N ARG A 72 -4.83 -2.88 0.94
CA ARG A 72 -4.16 -3.99 0.26
C ARG A 72 -2.79 -3.60 -0.30
N VAL A 73 -1.99 -4.62 -0.64
CA VAL A 73 -0.81 -4.48 -1.51
C VAL A 73 -1.09 -5.32 -2.75
N THR A 74 -1.00 -4.72 -3.93
CA THR A 74 -1.16 -5.42 -5.22
C THR A 74 0.22 -5.76 -5.79
N ILE A 75 0.38 -6.98 -6.29
CA ILE A 75 1.59 -7.41 -7.01
C ILE A 75 1.20 -7.66 -8.47
N GLU A 76 1.82 -6.93 -9.40
CA GLU A 76 1.64 -7.12 -10.83
C GLU A 76 2.89 -7.77 -11.42
N VAL A 77 2.70 -8.87 -12.15
CA VAL A 77 3.80 -9.65 -12.74
C VAL A 77 3.67 -9.62 -14.26
N THR A 78 4.68 -9.07 -14.92
CA THR A 78 4.76 -9.01 -16.38
C THR A 78 5.81 -9.99 -16.89
N GLY A 79 5.50 -10.73 -17.95
CA GLY A 79 6.44 -11.62 -18.63
C GLY A 79 6.21 -11.59 -20.15
N GLN A 80 7.21 -12.01 -20.91
CA GLN A 80 7.09 -12.20 -22.36
C GLN A 80 7.11 -13.70 -22.65
N ILE A 81 6.08 -14.17 -23.37
CA ILE A 81 6.06 -15.53 -23.91
C ILE A 81 6.86 -15.48 -25.22
N ARG A 82 7.82 -16.39 -25.36
CA ARG A 82 8.58 -16.60 -26.60
C ARG A 82 8.02 -17.80 -27.36
#